data_AF-A0A7W9WY22-F1
#
_entry.id   AF-A0A7W9WY22-F1
#
_cell.length_a   1.000
_cell.length_b   1.000
_cell.length_c   1.000
_cell.angle_alpha   90.00
_cell.angle_beta   90.00
_cell.angle_gamma   90.00
#
_symmetry.space_group_name_H-M   'P 1'
#
loop_
_entity.id
_entity.type
_entity.pdbx_description
1 polymer ?
#
loop_
_entity_poly.entity_id
_entity_poly.type
_entity_poly.pdbx_seq_one_letter_code
_entity_poly.pdbx_strand_id
1 'polypeptide(L)'
;MTDATPDARCTLSPQGTLTTVRVGSKCKVSYKFDTRATSAALVVPYVVSIDGQVLPEYADKPGALRGQRTIDLLVNPGSKVALFLNSDVHPSHRSNPVYALEVGRDDVQVNIVEKKGRIGHELATLRAPVCRPGATPGKRLQVYDAALTGDIWMQISHLYTSAEADALLPADTAPAIRAAVRSIYAGLARPEVSVKFAASDTGPALTRRVVFRDEMQGNVLENTTHCPWLTGILPRTHPCAFAALLTEAHAAGVTSVAVTSGWRPSLGSIAHRAGLGLDITYLEGGGQTVFLNRASLTNGSAAGNGNVSAREKVLWREHQDAKAERATRERERGEMRDRLARNRESGNPAQLVSELADANVRLVAARDRENIAREEWDRERNLHEPVLICKLRDRLVRNASVKQLFDPWYMDADTTDQIAPVANEQRRTNPNERLHNNHLHITVREPKIL
;
A
#
# COMPACT_ATOMS: atom_id res chain seq x y z
N MET A 1 15.11 27.25 5.12
CA MET A 1 14.40 28.47 5.54
C MET A 1 14.00 29.17 4.26
N THR A 2 12.74 29.05 3.87
CA THR A 2 12.20 29.79 2.72
C THR A 2 11.77 31.16 3.25
N ASP A 3 12.37 32.22 2.73
CA ASP A 3 12.04 33.59 3.11
C ASP A 3 10.53 33.80 2.96
N ALA A 4 9.89 34.19 4.05
CA ALA A 4 8.46 34.47 4.08
C ALA A 4 8.19 35.72 3.24
N THR A 5 7.44 35.57 2.16
CA THR A 5 6.89 36.71 1.43
C THR A 5 5.97 37.49 2.38
N PRO A 6 6.18 38.80 2.60
CA PRO A 6 5.32 39.56 3.50
C PRO A 6 3.88 39.62 2.96
N ASP A 7 2.90 39.43 3.84
CA ASP A 7 1.45 39.46 3.56
C ASP A 7 0.94 40.82 3.02
N ALA A 8 1.81 41.82 2.95
CA ALA A 8 1.54 43.12 2.34
C ALA A 8 2.81 43.68 1.67
N ARG A 9 2.65 44.22 0.46
CA ARG A 9 3.63 45.13 -0.16
C ARG A 9 2.97 46.49 -0.34
N CYS A 10 3.60 47.54 0.18
CA CYS A 10 3.21 48.91 -0.08
C CYS A 10 3.94 49.40 -1.33
N THR A 11 3.21 49.97 -2.30
CA THR A 11 3.78 50.76 -3.39
C THR A 11 3.11 52.13 -3.33
N LEU A 12 3.91 53.18 -3.11
CA LEU A 12 3.44 54.56 -3.14
C LEU A 12 3.08 54.93 -4.58
N SER A 13 1.80 55.12 -4.87
CA SER A 13 1.39 55.82 -6.08
C SER A 13 1.63 57.33 -5.91
N PRO A 14 1.89 58.09 -6.99
CA PRO A 14 2.08 59.54 -6.93
C PRO A 14 0.91 60.33 -6.29
N GLN A 15 -0.27 59.72 -6.19
CA GLN A 15 -1.49 60.31 -5.64
C GLN A 15 -1.74 59.99 -4.14
N GLY A 16 -0.85 59.25 -3.47
CA GLY A 16 -0.89 59.08 -2.01
C GLY A 16 -2.07 58.26 -1.47
N THR A 17 -2.67 57.36 -2.24
CA THR A 17 -3.80 56.55 -1.79
C THR A 17 -3.33 55.46 -0.80
N LEU A 18 -3.65 55.65 0.48
CA LEU A 18 -3.40 54.65 1.54
C LEU A 18 -4.35 53.46 1.38
N THR A 19 -3.78 52.27 1.17
CA THR A 19 -4.54 51.01 1.21
C THR A 19 -4.30 50.34 2.55
N THR A 20 -5.31 50.31 3.43
CA THR A 20 -5.23 49.62 4.70
C THR A 20 -5.26 48.11 4.48
N VAL A 21 -4.13 47.42 4.72
CA VAL A 21 -4.10 45.95 4.76
C VAL A 21 -4.35 45.49 6.18
N ARG A 22 -5.47 44.79 6.41
CA ARG A 22 -5.78 44.19 7.70
C ARG A 22 -4.96 42.91 7.87
N VAL A 23 -3.90 42.98 8.70
CA VAL A 23 -3.15 41.79 9.11
C VAL A 23 -3.93 41.10 10.23
N GLY A 24 -4.62 40.01 9.88
CA GLY A 24 -5.29 39.15 10.86
C GLY A 24 -4.31 38.15 11.47
N SER A 25 -4.41 37.89 12.78
CA SER A 25 -3.64 36.82 13.42
C SER A 25 -4.03 35.47 12.84
N LYS A 26 -3.07 34.72 12.29
CA LYS A 26 -3.27 33.31 11.87
C LYS A 26 -3.23 32.39 13.08
N CYS A 27 -4.02 31.31 13.01
CA CYS A 27 -4.00 30.21 13.96
C CYS A 27 -3.38 28.98 13.28
N LYS A 28 -2.51 28.28 14.01
CA LYS A 28 -1.98 27.00 13.56
C LYS A 28 -2.96 25.89 13.89
N VAL A 29 -3.27 25.03 12.92
CA VAL A 29 -4.01 23.79 13.12
C VAL A 29 -3.11 22.62 12.79
N SER A 30 -2.94 21.70 13.74
CA SER A 30 -2.09 20.51 13.61
C SER A 30 -2.88 19.23 13.83
N TYR A 31 -3.04 18.39 12.81
CA TYR A 31 -3.57 17.03 12.95
C TYR A 31 -2.43 16.04 13.10
N LYS A 32 -2.33 15.36 14.25
CA LYS A 32 -1.28 14.39 14.57
C LYS A 32 -1.83 12.98 14.57
N PHE A 33 -1.23 12.08 13.79
CA PHE A 33 -1.71 10.71 13.61
C PHE A 33 -0.82 9.69 14.31
N ASP A 34 -1.42 8.85 15.15
CA ASP A 34 -0.79 7.66 15.70
C ASP A 34 -1.45 6.40 15.12
N THR A 35 -0.76 5.71 14.23
CA THR A 35 -1.22 4.46 13.60
C THR A 35 -0.50 3.22 14.12
N ARG A 36 0.16 3.32 15.28
CA ARG A 36 0.94 2.21 15.86
C ARG A 36 0.10 1.00 16.22
N ALA A 37 -1.22 1.15 16.36
CA ALA A 37 -2.14 0.04 16.55
C ALA A 37 -2.03 -1.00 15.42
N THR A 38 -1.72 -0.57 14.19
CA THR A 38 -1.53 -1.47 13.05
C THR A 38 -0.14 -1.38 12.43
N SER A 39 0.35 -0.17 12.15
CA SER A 39 1.68 0.09 11.62
C SER A 39 2.08 1.55 11.83
N ALA A 40 3.21 1.76 12.51
CA ALA A 40 3.80 3.10 12.68
C ALA A 40 4.14 3.78 11.34
N ALA A 41 4.37 2.98 10.29
CA ALA A 41 4.74 3.44 8.96
C ALA A 41 3.55 3.46 7.97
N LEU A 42 2.31 3.31 8.44
CA LEU A 42 1.13 3.32 7.58
C LEU A 42 1.04 4.64 6.82
N VAL A 43 1.12 4.58 5.49
CA VAL A 43 0.90 5.72 4.63
C VAL A 43 -0.59 5.99 4.54
N VAL A 44 -1.09 7.16 4.96
CA VAL A 44 -2.52 7.49 4.87
C VAL A 44 -2.69 8.65 3.89
N PRO A 45 -3.41 8.49 2.77
CA PRO A 45 -3.68 9.59 1.88
C PRO A 45 -4.69 10.54 2.53
N TYR A 46 -4.50 11.83 2.31
CA TYR A 46 -5.35 12.88 2.85
C TYR A 46 -5.49 14.06 1.89
N VAL A 47 -6.59 14.79 2.04
CA VAL A 47 -6.74 16.16 1.53
C VAL A 47 -7.41 17.03 2.59
N VAL A 48 -7.12 18.32 2.56
CA VAL A 48 -7.67 19.29 3.51
C VAL A 48 -8.70 20.17 2.82
N SER A 49 -9.81 20.42 3.50
CA SER A 49 -10.77 21.45 3.12
C SER A 49 -10.76 22.60 4.12
N ILE A 50 -10.79 23.83 3.63
CA ILE A 50 -11.01 25.06 4.40
C ILE A 50 -12.28 25.72 3.85
N ASP A 51 -13.23 26.00 4.74
CA ASP A 51 -14.51 26.65 4.40
C ASP A 51 -15.27 25.92 3.28
N GLY A 52 -15.18 24.59 3.28
CA GLY A 52 -15.80 23.70 2.29
C GLY A 52 -15.04 23.58 0.97
N GLN A 53 -13.90 24.26 0.82
CA GLN A 53 -13.08 24.20 -0.38
C GLN A 53 -11.80 23.40 -0.14
N VAL A 54 -11.55 22.40 -0.98
CA VAL A 54 -10.29 21.64 -0.93
C VAL A 54 -9.12 22.51 -1.40
N LEU A 55 -8.00 22.43 -0.69
CA LEU A 55 -6.82 23.22 -1.02
C LEU A 55 -6.30 22.91 -2.44
N PRO A 56 -5.88 23.92 -3.22
CA PRO A 56 -5.44 23.74 -4.61
C PRO A 56 -4.26 22.77 -4.78
N GLU A 57 -3.39 22.66 -3.78
CA GLU A 57 -2.25 21.73 -3.76
C GLU A 57 -2.65 20.26 -3.90
N TYR A 58 -3.92 19.92 -3.61
CA TYR A 58 -4.46 18.57 -3.75
C TYR A 58 -5.25 18.34 -5.04
N ALA A 59 -5.24 19.28 -5.99
CA ALA A 59 -5.99 19.13 -7.25
C ALA A 59 -5.51 17.91 -8.06
N ASP A 60 -4.19 17.71 -8.10
CA ASP A 60 -3.58 16.66 -8.92
C ASP A 60 -3.38 15.36 -8.18
N LYS A 61 -2.87 15.42 -6.94
CA LYS A 61 -2.56 14.25 -6.11
C LYS A 61 -2.88 14.54 -4.64
N PRO A 62 -3.46 13.59 -3.88
CA PRO A 62 -3.62 13.76 -2.44
C PRO A 62 -2.27 13.85 -1.72
N GLY A 63 -2.27 14.51 -0.56
CA GLY A 63 -1.18 14.40 0.40
C GLY A 63 -1.07 12.98 0.95
N ALA A 64 0.10 12.61 1.47
CA ALA A 64 0.33 11.30 2.07
C ALA A 64 1.04 11.44 3.42
N LEU A 65 0.38 11.01 4.49
CA LEU A 65 0.98 10.92 5.82
C LEU A 65 2.04 9.81 5.83
N ARG A 66 3.32 10.19 5.76
CA ARG A 66 4.47 9.28 5.77
C ARG A 66 5.22 9.40 7.09
N GLY A 67 6.51 9.73 7.05
CA GLY A 67 7.35 9.87 8.25
C GLY A 67 6.92 11.03 9.16
N GLN A 68 6.61 12.19 8.59
CA GLN A 68 6.03 13.32 9.33
C GLN A 68 4.54 13.03 9.56
N ARG A 69 4.21 12.47 10.73
CA ARG A 69 2.86 12.06 11.15
C ARG A 69 1.95 13.25 11.51
N THR A 70 2.08 14.36 10.79
CA THR A 70 1.36 15.60 11.11
C THR A 70 0.98 16.35 9.84
N ILE A 71 -0.24 16.88 9.82
CA ILE A 71 -0.74 17.84 8.83
C ILE A 71 -0.82 19.19 9.55
N ASP A 72 -0.02 20.16 9.09
CA ASP A 72 0.05 21.50 9.68
C ASP A 72 -0.53 22.53 8.71
N LEU A 73 -1.40 23.40 9.22
CA LEU A 73 -2.10 24.44 8.45
C LEU A 73 -2.03 25.77 9.19
N LEU A 74 -2.02 26.87 8.44
CA LEU A 74 -2.20 28.23 8.97
C LEU A 74 -3.48 28.82 8.40
N VAL A 75 -4.45 29.10 9.27
CA VAL A 75 -5.79 29.55 8.87
C VAL A 75 -6.22 30.79 9.64
N ASN A 76 -7.27 31.46 9.17
CA ASN A 76 -7.84 32.59 9.89
C ASN A 76 -8.77 32.08 11.01
N PRO A 77 -8.88 32.80 12.14
CA PRO A 77 -9.99 32.63 13.07
C PRO A 77 -11.34 32.68 12.34
N GLY A 78 -12.23 31.76 12.66
CA GLY A 78 -13.53 31.56 12.04
C GLY A 78 -13.54 30.56 10.87
N SER A 79 -12.38 30.17 10.34
CA SER A 79 -12.33 29.17 9.27
C SER A 79 -12.75 27.79 9.75
N LYS A 80 -13.50 27.06 8.91
CA LYS A 80 -13.89 25.67 9.11
C LYS A 80 -12.90 24.75 8.41
N VAL A 81 -12.21 23.91 9.16
CA VAL A 81 -11.21 22.98 8.61
C VAL A 81 -11.73 21.56 8.76
N ALA A 82 -11.53 20.73 7.73
CA ALA A 82 -11.84 19.30 7.77
C ALA A 82 -10.84 18.49 6.93
N LEU A 83 -10.75 17.19 7.20
CA LEU A 83 -9.95 16.25 6.42
C LEU A 83 -10.85 15.32 5.60
N PHE A 84 -10.41 14.96 4.40
CA PHE A 84 -10.84 13.73 3.75
C PHE A 84 -9.66 12.78 3.77
N LEU A 85 -9.91 11.49 4.01
CA LEU A 85 -8.89 10.48 4.22
C LEU A 85 -9.15 9.26 3.33
N ASN A 86 -8.13 8.43 3.13
CA ASN A 86 -8.27 7.14 2.46
C ASN A 86 -8.83 7.24 1.03
N SER A 87 -9.73 6.36 0.57
CA SER A 87 -10.31 6.47 -0.78
C SER A 87 -11.29 7.64 -0.94
N ASP A 88 -11.82 8.18 0.17
CA ASP A 88 -12.63 9.40 0.17
C ASP A 88 -11.81 10.66 -0.17
N VAL A 89 -10.49 10.58 -0.38
CA VAL A 89 -9.71 11.70 -0.97
C VAL A 89 -10.02 11.93 -2.44
N HIS A 90 -10.56 10.92 -3.14
CA HIS A 90 -10.80 10.96 -4.57
C HIS A 90 -11.78 12.10 -4.93
N PRO A 91 -11.45 12.98 -5.90
CA PRO A 91 -12.30 14.13 -6.25
C PRO A 91 -13.76 13.80 -6.54
N SER A 92 -14.02 12.66 -7.17
CA SER A 92 -15.39 12.24 -7.54
C SER A 92 -16.22 11.67 -6.39
N HIS A 93 -15.61 11.33 -5.25
CA HIS A 93 -16.27 10.57 -4.18
C HIS A 93 -16.18 11.20 -2.80
N ARG A 94 -15.41 12.30 -2.65
CA ARG A 94 -15.26 13.10 -1.42
C ARG A 94 -16.61 13.47 -0.81
N SER A 95 -17.03 12.73 0.21
CA SER A 95 -18.36 12.88 0.82
C SER A 95 -18.35 12.79 2.34
N ASN A 96 -17.28 12.31 2.97
CA ASN A 96 -17.21 12.06 4.40
C ASN A 96 -16.09 12.86 5.08
N PRO A 97 -16.22 14.19 5.21
CA PRO A 97 -15.24 14.99 5.93
C PRO A 97 -15.17 14.52 7.40
N VAL A 98 -13.95 14.36 7.91
CA VAL A 98 -13.67 13.90 9.26
C VAL A 98 -12.89 14.93 10.07
N TYR A 99 -13.07 14.86 11.39
CA TYR A 99 -12.39 15.69 12.38
C TYR A 99 -12.55 17.19 12.11
N ALA A 100 -13.73 17.59 11.60
CA ALA A 100 -14.03 18.96 11.28
C ALA A 100 -14.10 19.84 12.54
N LEU A 101 -13.58 21.07 12.45
CA LEU A 101 -13.72 22.10 13.49
C LEU A 101 -13.77 23.51 12.91
N GLU A 102 -14.40 24.42 13.66
CA GLU A 102 -14.31 25.86 13.42
C GLU A 102 -13.20 26.44 14.30
N VAL A 103 -12.24 27.12 13.69
CA VAL A 103 -11.02 27.57 14.37
C VAL A 103 -11.29 28.86 15.13
N GLY A 104 -11.02 28.86 16.43
CA GLY A 104 -11.12 30.04 17.28
C GLY A 104 -9.94 31.01 17.10
N ARG A 105 -9.56 31.69 18.20
CA ARG A 105 -8.39 32.59 18.24
C ARG A 105 -7.11 31.91 18.72
N ASP A 106 -7.24 30.67 19.19
CA ASP A 106 -6.15 29.88 19.74
C ASP A 106 -5.61 28.92 18.67
N ASP A 107 -4.36 28.48 18.84
CA ASP A 107 -3.83 27.39 18.03
C ASP A 107 -4.55 26.08 18.40
N VAL A 108 -4.61 25.14 17.46
CA VAL A 108 -5.33 23.87 17.60
C VAL A 108 -4.40 22.70 17.33
N GLN A 109 -4.49 21.67 18.17
CA GLN A 109 -3.90 20.36 17.94
C GLN A 109 -4.98 19.28 18.05
N VAL A 110 -5.07 18.43 17.05
CA VAL A 110 -5.96 17.25 17.04
C VAL A 110 -5.09 16.00 17.07
N ASN A 111 -5.17 15.21 18.14
CA ASN A 111 -4.49 13.91 18.24
C ASN A 111 -5.45 12.81 17.78
N ILE A 112 -5.12 12.16 16.68
CA ILE A 112 -5.91 11.08 16.09
C ILE A 112 -5.17 9.77 16.34
N VAL A 113 -5.77 8.90 17.16
CA VAL A 113 -5.20 7.61 17.52
C VAL A 113 -5.98 6.48 16.85
N GLU A 114 -5.29 5.69 16.04
CA GLU A 114 -5.87 4.48 15.46
C GLU A 114 -6.15 3.44 16.54
N LYS A 115 -7.30 2.78 16.45
CA LYS A 115 -7.68 1.70 17.35
C LYS A 115 -8.11 0.48 16.55
N LYS A 116 -7.65 -0.69 16.99
CA LYS A 116 -8.09 -2.00 16.49
C LYS A 116 -9.25 -2.53 17.32
N GLY A 117 -9.95 -3.51 16.77
CA GLY A 117 -11.02 -4.21 17.45
C GLY A 117 -12.38 -3.55 17.25
N ARG A 118 -13.43 -4.30 17.58
CA ARG A 118 -14.82 -3.85 17.52
C ARG A 118 -15.16 -2.99 18.74
N ILE A 119 -14.83 -1.70 18.65
CA ILE A 119 -14.92 -0.73 19.75
C ILE A 119 -16.19 0.15 19.73
N GLY A 120 -17.16 -0.17 18.86
CA GLY A 120 -18.47 0.48 18.79
C GLY A 120 -18.52 1.70 17.87
N HIS A 121 -19.65 2.40 17.89
CA HIS A 121 -20.01 3.50 16.97
C HIS A 121 -19.29 4.83 17.24
N GLU A 122 -17.98 4.80 17.47
CA GLU A 122 -17.17 6.03 17.59
C GLU A 122 -17.24 6.79 16.25
N LEU A 123 -17.69 8.05 16.30
CA LEU A 123 -17.84 8.90 15.13
C LEU A 123 -16.55 9.66 14.85
N ALA A 124 -16.31 10.02 13.59
CA ALA A 124 -15.17 10.83 13.18
C ALA A 124 -15.34 12.33 13.51
N THR A 125 -15.90 12.63 14.69
CA THR A 125 -16.17 13.98 15.19
C THR A 125 -15.27 14.30 16.37
N LEU A 126 -15.08 15.60 16.62
CA LEU A 126 -14.25 16.07 17.73
C LEU A 126 -15.10 16.37 18.96
N ARG A 127 -14.63 15.91 20.12
CA ARG A 127 -15.21 16.27 21.43
C ARG A 127 -14.71 17.64 21.89
N ALA A 128 -15.18 18.13 23.04
CA ALA A 128 -14.68 19.38 23.60
C ALA A 128 -13.15 19.33 23.82
N PRO A 129 -12.41 20.40 23.48
CA PRO A 129 -10.97 20.42 23.63
C PRO A 129 -10.55 20.63 25.08
N VAL A 130 -9.34 20.18 25.39
CA VAL A 130 -8.61 20.59 26.59
C VAL A 130 -7.73 21.79 26.24
N CYS A 131 -7.90 22.89 26.96
CA CYS A 131 -7.04 24.07 26.80
C CYS A 131 -5.73 23.90 27.56
N ARG A 132 -4.60 24.19 26.89
CA ARG A 132 -3.25 24.15 27.46
C ARG A 132 -2.51 25.46 27.18
N PRO A 133 -1.47 25.80 27.97
CA PRO A 133 -0.53 26.85 27.59
C PRO A 133 0.10 26.54 26.23
N GLY A 134 0.15 27.53 25.33
CA GLY A 134 0.79 27.40 24.03
C GLY A 134 2.32 27.48 24.10
N ALA A 135 2.98 27.21 22.97
CA ALA A 135 4.45 27.30 22.87
C ALA A 135 4.97 28.75 23.00
N THR A 136 4.10 29.74 22.75
CA THR A 136 4.40 31.17 22.91
C THR A 136 3.73 31.69 24.18
N PRO A 137 4.45 32.47 25.03
CA PRO A 137 3.86 33.08 26.23
C PRO A 137 2.59 33.89 25.88
N GLY A 138 1.51 33.64 26.63
CA GLY A 138 0.23 34.31 26.43
C GLY A 138 -0.68 33.70 25.35
N LYS A 139 -0.19 32.77 24.52
CA LYS A 139 -1.05 31.99 23.62
C LYS A 139 -1.59 30.74 24.32
N ARG A 140 -2.80 30.33 23.96
CA ARG A 140 -3.40 29.06 24.36
C ARG A 140 -3.40 28.09 23.18
N LEU A 141 -3.40 26.80 23.52
CA LEU A 141 -3.52 25.68 22.59
C LEU A 141 -4.77 24.88 22.95
N GLN A 142 -5.67 24.67 21.98
CA GLN A 142 -6.81 23.78 22.12
C GLN A 142 -6.42 22.39 21.63
N VAL A 143 -6.47 21.40 22.53
CA VAL A 143 -6.10 20.02 22.23
C VAL A 143 -7.34 19.15 22.17
N TYR A 144 -7.57 18.54 21.02
CA TYR A 144 -8.63 17.57 20.78
C TYR A 144 -8.02 16.18 20.72
N ASP A 145 -8.71 15.20 21.30
CA ASP A 145 -8.40 13.78 21.11
C ASP A 145 -9.52 13.12 20.31
N ALA A 146 -9.13 12.32 19.33
CA ALA A 146 -10.01 11.61 18.41
C ALA A 146 -9.47 10.21 18.13
N ALA A 147 -10.37 9.31 17.72
CA ALA A 147 -10.01 7.97 17.31
C ALA A 147 -10.14 7.79 15.80
N LEU A 148 -9.35 6.86 15.25
CA LEU A 148 -9.50 6.32 13.90
C LEU A 148 -9.79 4.82 14.03
N THR A 149 -11.07 4.47 14.05
CA THR A 149 -11.57 3.11 14.27
C THR A 149 -11.85 2.40 12.95
N GLY A 150 -12.13 1.09 12.96
CA GLY A 150 -12.50 0.41 11.73
C GLY A 150 -13.85 0.87 11.15
N ASP A 151 -14.79 1.32 11.98
CA ASP A 151 -16.04 1.94 11.53
C ASP A 151 -15.78 3.30 10.86
N ILE A 152 -14.81 4.08 11.35
CA ILE A 152 -14.39 5.33 10.70
C ILE A 152 -13.70 5.02 9.37
N TRP A 153 -12.80 4.03 9.31
CA TRP A 153 -12.22 3.55 8.05
C TRP A 153 -13.30 3.13 7.04
N MET A 154 -14.36 2.46 7.49
CA MET A 154 -15.51 2.10 6.66
C MET A 154 -16.27 3.33 6.16
N GLN A 155 -16.49 4.33 7.01
CA GLN A 155 -17.14 5.58 6.65
C GLN A 155 -16.36 6.33 5.56
N ILE A 156 -15.03 6.45 5.70
CA ILE A 156 -14.14 7.17 4.75
C ILE A 156 -13.66 6.30 3.58
N SER A 157 -14.24 5.12 3.40
CA SER A 157 -13.98 4.30 2.23
C SER A 157 -15.12 4.49 1.24
N HIS A 158 -14.81 4.65 -0.04
CA HIS A 158 -15.87 4.71 -1.05
C HIS A 158 -16.58 3.36 -1.17
N LEU A 159 -17.90 3.40 -1.36
CA LEU A 159 -18.74 2.25 -1.67
C LEU A 159 -19.22 2.41 -3.12
N TYR A 160 -18.56 1.73 -4.05
CA TYR A 160 -18.87 1.87 -5.46
C TYR A 160 -20.24 1.26 -5.77
N THR A 161 -21.02 1.99 -6.55
CA THR A 161 -22.26 1.50 -7.17
C THR A 161 -21.95 0.69 -8.42
N SER A 162 -22.93 -0.10 -8.90
CA SER A 162 -22.79 -0.82 -10.17
C SER A 162 -22.56 0.10 -11.37
N ALA A 163 -23.13 1.32 -11.35
CA ALA A 163 -22.96 2.31 -12.41
C ALA A 163 -21.55 2.92 -12.41
N GLU A 164 -21.04 3.31 -11.24
CA GLU A 164 -19.65 3.76 -11.11
C GLU A 164 -18.67 2.67 -11.51
N ALA A 165 -18.94 1.42 -11.10
CA ALA A 165 -18.11 0.29 -11.48
C ALA A 165 -18.04 0.14 -12.99
N ASP A 166 -19.17 0.17 -13.71
CA ASP A 166 -19.20 0.07 -15.17
C ASP A 166 -18.43 1.22 -15.86
N ALA A 167 -18.56 2.43 -15.34
CA ALA A 167 -17.87 3.62 -15.87
C ALA A 167 -16.34 3.57 -15.70
N LEU A 168 -15.85 2.90 -14.65
CA LEU A 168 -14.42 2.76 -14.38
C LEU A 168 -13.75 1.62 -15.18
N LEU A 169 -14.52 0.70 -15.76
CA LEU A 169 -13.97 -0.43 -16.50
C LEU A 169 -13.38 0.00 -17.85
N PRO A 170 -12.16 -0.46 -18.22
CA PRO A 170 -11.58 -0.22 -19.54
C PRO A 170 -12.56 -0.53 -20.67
N ALA A 171 -12.61 0.32 -21.70
CA ALA A 171 -13.59 0.22 -22.78
C ALA A 171 -13.53 -1.14 -23.50
N ASP A 172 -12.35 -1.75 -23.58
CA ASP A 172 -12.07 -3.06 -24.16
C ASP A 172 -12.34 -4.25 -23.23
N THR A 173 -12.83 -4.03 -22.01
CA THR A 173 -13.23 -5.12 -21.09
C THR A 173 -14.30 -5.99 -21.75
N ALA A 174 -14.02 -7.28 -21.89
CA ALA A 174 -14.93 -8.23 -22.53
C ALA A 174 -16.33 -8.20 -21.89
N PRO A 175 -17.43 -8.27 -22.67
CA PRO A 175 -18.80 -8.12 -22.16
C PRO A 175 -19.15 -9.07 -21.00
N ALA A 176 -18.69 -10.33 -21.06
CA ALA A 176 -18.89 -11.30 -20.00
C ALA A 176 -18.21 -10.91 -18.68
N ILE A 177 -16.99 -10.36 -18.77
CA ILE A 177 -16.23 -9.87 -17.61
C ILE A 177 -16.87 -8.61 -17.05
N ARG A 178 -17.23 -7.66 -17.91
CA ARG A 178 -17.95 -6.44 -17.53
C ARG A 178 -19.24 -6.76 -16.76
N ALA A 179 -20.04 -7.70 -17.28
CA ALA A 179 -21.26 -8.17 -16.61
C ALA A 179 -20.97 -8.81 -15.24
N ALA A 180 -19.93 -9.65 -15.16
CA ALA A 180 -19.53 -10.26 -13.89
C ALA A 180 -19.08 -9.23 -12.86
N VAL A 181 -18.23 -8.26 -13.25
CA VAL A 181 -17.81 -7.18 -12.35
C VAL A 181 -19.01 -6.38 -11.88
N ARG A 182 -19.89 -5.92 -12.78
CA ARG A 182 -21.10 -5.17 -12.42
C ARG A 182 -21.99 -5.91 -11.43
N SER A 183 -22.06 -7.24 -11.51
CA SER A 183 -22.86 -8.06 -10.58
C SER A 183 -22.30 -8.04 -9.15
N ILE A 184 -20.97 -7.92 -8.97
CA ILE A 184 -20.34 -7.79 -7.65
C ILE A 184 -20.85 -6.51 -6.97
N TYR A 185 -20.88 -5.40 -7.71
CA TYR A 185 -21.33 -4.09 -7.20
C TYR A 185 -22.85 -3.92 -7.13
N ALA A 186 -23.61 -4.77 -7.82
CA ALA A 186 -25.06 -4.84 -7.66
C ALA A 186 -25.49 -5.58 -6.37
N GLY A 187 -24.55 -6.25 -5.71
CA GLY A 187 -24.81 -7.11 -4.55
C GLY A 187 -25.06 -8.55 -4.97
N LEU A 188 -24.15 -9.45 -4.59
CA LEU A 188 -24.29 -10.88 -4.88
C LEU A 188 -25.26 -11.54 -3.89
N ALA A 189 -26.00 -12.55 -4.36
CA ALA A 189 -26.82 -13.41 -3.51
C ALA A 189 -26.02 -14.51 -2.81
N ARG A 190 -24.83 -14.83 -3.33
CA ARG A 190 -23.91 -15.87 -2.85
C ARG A 190 -22.48 -15.36 -2.97
N PRO A 191 -21.52 -15.86 -2.18
CA PRO A 191 -20.12 -15.45 -2.27
C PRO A 191 -19.40 -16.03 -3.50
N GLU A 192 -20.04 -15.99 -4.66
CA GLU A 192 -19.46 -16.47 -5.91
C GLU A 192 -20.01 -15.71 -7.12
N VAL A 193 -19.18 -15.63 -8.17
CA VAL A 193 -19.58 -15.12 -9.48
C VAL A 193 -19.21 -16.13 -10.56
N SER A 194 -20.08 -16.25 -11.56
CA SER A 194 -19.81 -17.04 -12.77
C SER A 194 -19.63 -16.12 -13.96
N VAL A 195 -18.49 -16.19 -14.63
CA VAL A 195 -18.22 -15.46 -15.86
C VAL A 195 -18.54 -16.38 -17.03
N LYS A 196 -19.61 -16.08 -17.76
CA LYS A 196 -20.11 -16.92 -18.86
C LYS A 196 -19.69 -16.33 -20.19
N PHE A 197 -18.82 -17.04 -20.89
CA PHE A 197 -18.39 -16.72 -22.25
C PHE A 197 -19.26 -17.51 -23.22
N ALA A 198 -19.89 -16.82 -24.17
CA ALA A 198 -20.62 -17.45 -25.26
C ALA A 198 -19.66 -18.25 -26.17
N ALA A 199 -20.21 -19.20 -26.92
CA ALA A 199 -19.45 -19.86 -27.98
C ALA A 199 -19.02 -18.82 -29.03
N SER A 200 -17.87 -19.04 -29.63
CA SER A 200 -17.36 -18.27 -30.78
C SER A 200 -16.93 -19.23 -31.89
N ASP A 201 -16.62 -18.68 -33.06
CA ASP A 201 -16.06 -19.45 -34.18
C ASP A 201 -14.76 -20.18 -33.82
N THR A 202 -14.09 -19.72 -32.75
CA THR A 202 -12.80 -20.23 -32.28
C THR A 202 -12.90 -21.10 -31.03
N GLY A 203 -14.09 -21.37 -30.47
CA GLY A 203 -14.21 -22.21 -29.29
C GLY A 203 -15.61 -22.35 -28.69
N PRO A 204 -15.83 -23.39 -27.86
CA PRO A 204 -17.12 -23.63 -27.23
C PRO A 204 -17.45 -22.56 -26.17
N ALA A 205 -18.71 -22.51 -25.76
CA ALA A 205 -19.12 -21.74 -24.59
C ALA A 205 -18.40 -22.26 -23.34
N LEU A 206 -17.97 -21.34 -22.48
CA LEU A 206 -17.16 -21.64 -21.31
C LEU A 206 -17.64 -20.83 -20.10
N THR A 207 -17.58 -21.44 -18.92
CA THR A 207 -17.82 -20.74 -17.65
C THR A 207 -16.55 -20.71 -16.83
N ARG A 208 -16.30 -19.58 -16.17
CA ARG A 208 -15.23 -19.38 -15.18
C ARG A 208 -15.85 -19.04 -13.84
N ARG A 209 -15.26 -19.53 -12.75
CA ARG A 209 -15.78 -19.35 -11.40
C ARG A 209 -14.87 -18.48 -10.56
N VAL A 210 -15.47 -17.59 -9.78
CA VAL A 210 -14.82 -16.80 -8.75
C VAL A 210 -15.52 -17.11 -7.46
N VAL A 211 -14.78 -17.51 -6.44
CA VAL A 211 -15.31 -17.74 -5.09
C VAL A 211 -14.70 -16.71 -4.15
N PHE A 212 -15.54 -15.98 -3.43
CA PHE A 212 -15.12 -15.12 -2.33
C PHE A 212 -15.13 -15.96 -1.06
N ARG A 213 -14.03 -15.95 -0.31
CA ARG A 213 -13.89 -16.78 0.89
C ARG A 213 -14.22 -16.01 2.16
N ASP A 214 -14.71 -16.72 3.17
CA ASP A 214 -15.20 -16.15 4.43
C ASP A 214 -14.12 -15.37 5.20
N GLU A 215 -12.83 -15.66 4.98
CA GLU A 215 -11.69 -14.90 5.50
C GLU A 215 -11.79 -13.41 5.14
N MET A 216 -12.38 -13.07 3.99
CA MET A 216 -12.61 -11.69 3.59
C MET A 216 -13.56 -10.98 4.56
N GLN A 217 -14.60 -11.66 5.03
CA GLN A 217 -15.53 -11.14 6.01
C GLN A 217 -14.89 -11.07 7.42
N GLY A 218 -14.17 -12.12 7.83
CA GLY A 218 -13.52 -12.18 9.14
C GLY A 218 -12.60 -10.99 9.40
N ASN A 219 -11.76 -10.65 8.41
CA ASN A 219 -10.85 -9.50 8.46
C ASN A 219 -11.54 -8.15 8.75
N VAL A 220 -12.80 -8.00 8.32
CA VAL A 220 -13.58 -6.76 8.49
C VAL A 220 -14.38 -6.76 9.79
N LEU A 221 -14.99 -7.89 10.16
CA LEU A 221 -15.81 -8.00 11.36
C LEU A 221 -15.00 -7.90 12.66
N GLU A 222 -13.71 -8.22 12.62
CA GLU A 222 -12.81 -7.99 13.77
C GLU A 222 -12.67 -6.50 14.14
N ASN A 223 -12.91 -5.59 13.20
CA ASN A 223 -12.63 -4.15 13.39
C ASN A 223 -13.84 -3.23 13.16
N THR A 224 -14.98 -3.77 12.73
CA THR A 224 -16.20 -2.98 12.44
C THR A 224 -17.40 -3.47 13.22
N THR A 225 -18.31 -2.56 13.52
CA THR A 225 -19.54 -2.90 14.23
C THR A 225 -20.53 -3.62 13.32
N HIS A 226 -20.64 -3.22 12.05
CA HIS A 226 -21.44 -3.91 11.05
C HIS A 226 -20.99 -3.55 9.63
N CYS A 227 -20.69 -4.56 8.82
CA CYS A 227 -20.44 -4.39 7.38
C CYS A 227 -20.90 -5.66 6.65
N PRO A 228 -22.00 -5.62 5.87
CA PRO A 228 -22.47 -6.80 5.16
C PRO A 228 -21.45 -7.19 4.08
N TRP A 229 -21.09 -8.46 4.00
CA TRP A 229 -19.99 -8.89 3.15
C TRP A 229 -20.21 -8.62 1.66
N LEU A 230 -21.31 -9.12 1.10
CA LEU A 230 -21.55 -9.09 -0.34
C LEU A 230 -21.98 -7.71 -0.87
N THR A 231 -22.53 -6.86 0.00
CA THR A 231 -23.05 -5.53 -0.39
C THR A 231 -22.28 -4.37 0.23
N GLY A 232 -21.43 -4.63 1.23
CA GLY A 232 -20.69 -3.61 1.97
C GLY A 232 -19.17 -3.77 1.96
N ILE A 233 -18.64 -4.99 1.76
CA ILE A 233 -17.18 -5.23 1.69
C ILE A 233 -16.73 -5.34 0.23
N LEU A 234 -17.33 -6.25 -0.55
CA LEU A 234 -16.94 -6.44 -1.96
C LEU A 234 -17.00 -5.13 -2.76
N PRO A 235 -18.09 -4.34 -2.69
CA PRO A 235 -18.22 -3.12 -3.48
C PRO A 235 -17.33 -1.96 -3.01
N ARG A 236 -16.51 -2.13 -1.97
CA ARG A 236 -15.48 -1.15 -1.56
C ARG A 236 -14.12 -1.42 -2.18
N THR A 237 -13.95 -2.58 -2.80
CA THR A 237 -12.77 -2.87 -3.61
C THR A 237 -12.93 -2.18 -4.96
N HIS A 238 -11.86 -1.67 -5.55
CA HIS A 238 -11.88 -0.91 -6.79
C HIS A 238 -12.25 -1.82 -7.98
N PRO A 239 -13.16 -1.42 -8.89
CA PRO A 239 -13.63 -2.24 -10.01
C PRO A 239 -12.52 -2.81 -10.88
N CYS A 240 -11.48 -2.02 -11.15
CA CYS A 240 -10.33 -2.45 -11.92
C CYS A 240 -9.58 -3.64 -11.32
N ALA A 241 -9.65 -3.87 -9.99
CA ALA A 241 -8.98 -5.01 -9.37
C ALA A 241 -9.63 -6.33 -9.79
N PHE A 242 -10.96 -6.38 -9.75
CA PHE A 242 -11.71 -7.53 -10.28
C PHE A 242 -11.56 -7.63 -11.79
N ALA A 243 -11.64 -6.51 -12.53
CA ALA A 243 -11.50 -6.53 -13.99
C ALA A 243 -10.15 -7.10 -14.44
N ALA A 244 -9.04 -6.65 -13.84
CA ALA A 244 -7.71 -7.15 -14.13
C ALA A 244 -7.58 -8.64 -13.80
N LEU A 245 -8.02 -9.05 -12.60
CA LEU A 245 -7.99 -10.46 -12.22
C LEU A 245 -8.79 -11.34 -13.20
N LEU A 246 -10.04 -10.99 -13.50
CA LEU A 246 -10.90 -11.82 -14.36
C LEU A 246 -10.42 -11.87 -15.80
N THR A 247 -9.92 -10.76 -16.33
CA THR A 247 -9.36 -10.67 -17.68
C THR A 247 -8.12 -11.53 -17.81
N GLU A 248 -7.15 -11.34 -16.91
CA GLU A 248 -5.89 -12.08 -17.02
C GLU A 248 -6.01 -13.54 -16.58
N ALA A 249 -6.89 -13.86 -15.63
CA ALA A 249 -7.20 -15.25 -15.28
C ALA A 249 -7.82 -15.99 -16.47
N HIS A 250 -8.83 -15.40 -17.13
CA HIS A 250 -9.42 -15.99 -18.32
C HIS A 250 -8.36 -16.27 -19.39
N ALA A 251 -7.53 -15.28 -19.69
CA ALA A 251 -6.54 -15.37 -20.74
C ALA A 251 -5.29 -16.20 -20.36
N ALA A 252 -5.07 -16.47 -19.07
CA ALA A 252 -4.10 -17.46 -18.57
C ALA A 252 -4.66 -18.90 -18.57
N GLY A 253 -5.94 -19.10 -18.88
CA GLY A 253 -6.59 -20.41 -18.88
C GLY A 253 -7.07 -20.88 -17.49
N VAL A 254 -7.15 -19.95 -16.52
CA VAL A 254 -7.70 -20.23 -15.19
C VAL A 254 -9.20 -20.43 -15.30
N THR A 255 -9.69 -21.53 -14.74
CA THR A 255 -11.11 -21.93 -14.67
C THR A 255 -11.78 -21.51 -13.36
N SER A 256 -11.04 -21.48 -12.25
CA SER A 256 -11.53 -21.11 -10.93
C SER A 256 -10.50 -20.31 -10.15
N VAL A 257 -10.93 -19.27 -9.44
CA VAL A 257 -10.11 -18.50 -8.49
C VAL A 257 -10.81 -18.38 -7.14
N ALA A 258 -10.02 -18.37 -6.06
CA ALA A 258 -10.54 -17.99 -4.74
C ALA A 258 -9.93 -16.68 -4.25
N VAL A 259 -10.79 -15.68 -4.05
CA VAL A 259 -10.46 -14.38 -3.48
C VAL A 259 -10.62 -14.46 -1.97
N THR A 260 -9.56 -14.14 -1.23
CA THR A 260 -9.52 -14.21 0.25
C THR A 260 -9.47 -12.84 0.91
N SER A 261 -9.13 -11.79 0.17
CA SER A 261 -9.17 -10.43 0.70
C SER A 261 -9.38 -9.39 -0.40
N GLY A 262 -9.87 -8.23 0.00
CA GLY A 262 -10.06 -7.04 -0.82
C GLY A 262 -10.04 -5.83 0.09
N TRP A 263 -11.08 -4.99 0.06
CA TRP A 263 -11.21 -3.94 1.06
C TRP A 263 -11.26 -4.47 2.50
N ARG A 264 -10.45 -3.89 3.40
CA ARG A 264 -10.50 -4.16 4.85
C ARG A 264 -10.02 -2.97 5.69
N PRO A 265 -10.69 -2.64 6.81
CA PRO A 265 -10.27 -1.57 7.71
C PRO A 265 -9.28 -2.06 8.78
N SER A 266 -8.42 -1.16 9.28
CA SER A 266 -7.51 -1.40 10.41
C SER A 266 -6.64 -2.68 10.34
N LEU A 267 -6.39 -3.19 9.13
CA LEU A 267 -5.59 -4.37 8.87
C LEU A 267 -4.91 -4.28 7.51
N GLY A 268 -3.69 -4.81 7.41
CA GLY A 268 -2.93 -4.85 6.16
C GLY A 268 -2.41 -3.49 5.71
N SER A 269 -1.97 -3.45 4.45
CA SER A 269 -1.42 -2.27 3.78
C SER A 269 -2.49 -1.19 3.55
N ILE A 270 -2.06 0.03 3.23
CA ILE A 270 -2.99 1.09 2.83
C ILE A 270 -3.76 0.73 1.56
N ALA A 271 -3.20 -0.08 0.65
CA ALA A 271 -3.89 -0.49 -0.57
C ALA A 271 -5.21 -1.20 -0.26
N HIS A 272 -5.23 -2.13 0.69
CA HIS A 272 -6.48 -2.77 1.10
C HIS A 272 -7.47 -1.81 1.75
N ARG A 273 -6.99 -0.90 2.60
CA ARG A 273 -7.87 0.07 3.27
C ARG A 273 -8.49 1.03 2.29
N ALA A 274 -7.75 1.44 1.28
CA ALA A 274 -8.22 2.28 0.18
C ALA A 274 -9.06 1.51 -0.85
N GLY A 275 -9.20 0.20 -0.71
CA GLY A 275 -9.93 -0.64 -1.66
C GLY A 275 -9.16 -0.95 -2.95
N LEU A 276 -7.87 -0.65 -3.01
CA LEU A 276 -7.02 -0.88 -4.19
C LEU A 276 -6.35 -2.26 -4.21
N GLY A 277 -6.32 -2.95 -3.07
CA GLY A 277 -5.71 -4.27 -2.91
C GLY A 277 -6.69 -5.44 -3.04
N LEU A 278 -6.24 -6.55 -3.63
CA LEU A 278 -6.98 -7.80 -3.79
C LEU A 278 -6.05 -9.00 -3.57
N ASP A 279 -6.46 -9.96 -2.74
CA ASP A 279 -5.67 -11.16 -2.43
C ASP A 279 -6.38 -12.42 -2.93
N ILE A 280 -5.62 -13.34 -3.55
CA ILE A 280 -6.08 -14.68 -3.92
C ILE A 280 -5.12 -15.76 -3.42
N THR A 281 -5.65 -16.93 -3.08
CA THR A 281 -4.83 -18.06 -2.55
C THR A 281 -4.93 -19.33 -3.37
N TYR A 282 -5.88 -19.40 -4.30
CA TYR A 282 -6.19 -20.61 -5.05
C TYR A 282 -6.48 -20.29 -6.51
N LEU A 283 -5.93 -21.13 -7.38
CA LEU A 283 -6.18 -21.15 -8.82
C LEU A 283 -6.46 -22.58 -9.28
N GLU A 284 -7.33 -22.72 -10.26
CA GLU A 284 -7.55 -23.97 -10.99
C GLU A 284 -7.55 -23.69 -12.49
N GLY A 285 -7.01 -24.58 -13.30
CA GLY A 285 -7.00 -24.44 -14.76
C GLY A 285 -6.05 -25.40 -15.44
N GLY A 286 -6.39 -25.84 -16.66
CA GLY A 286 -5.52 -26.73 -17.44
C GLY A 286 -5.15 -28.05 -16.76
N GLY A 287 -6.03 -28.59 -15.90
CA GLY A 287 -5.77 -29.80 -15.10
C GLY A 287 -4.90 -29.56 -13.86
N GLN A 288 -4.53 -28.32 -13.55
CA GLN A 288 -3.77 -27.96 -12.35
C GLN A 288 -4.69 -27.38 -11.28
N THR A 289 -4.41 -27.75 -10.04
CA THR A 289 -4.96 -27.16 -8.82
C THR A 289 -3.81 -26.56 -8.05
N VAL A 290 -3.82 -25.24 -7.84
CA VAL A 290 -2.70 -24.50 -7.25
C VAL A 290 -3.16 -23.78 -5.99
N PHE A 291 -2.60 -24.18 -4.86
CA PHE A 291 -2.64 -23.39 -3.63
C PHE A 291 -1.37 -22.54 -3.57
N LEU A 292 -1.52 -21.22 -3.55
CA LEU A 292 -0.42 -20.26 -3.56
C LEU A 292 0.22 -20.19 -2.18
N ASN A 293 1.00 -21.19 -1.78
CA ASN A 293 1.68 -21.19 -0.49
C ASN A 293 3.12 -21.67 -0.63
N ARG A 294 4.07 -20.89 -0.12
CA ARG A 294 5.50 -21.21 -0.01
C ARG A 294 6.05 -20.86 1.37
N ALA A 295 5.19 -20.66 2.37
CA ALA A 295 5.61 -20.31 3.73
C ALA A 295 6.54 -21.36 4.36
N SER A 296 6.48 -22.62 3.90
CA SER A 296 7.34 -23.71 4.37
C SER A 296 8.82 -23.58 3.97
N LEU A 297 9.18 -22.62 3.10
CA LEU A 297 10.56 -22.27 2.78
C LEU A 297 11.33 -21.82 4.02
N THR A 298 10.72 -20.95 4.83
CA THR A 298 11.35 -20.37 6.03
C THR A 298 10.67 -20.78 7.33
N ASN A 299 9.41 -21.25 7.28
CA ASN A 299 8.68 -21.71 8.46
C ASN A 299 8.55 -23.23 8.48
N GLY A 300 9.33 -23.89 9.34
CA GLY A 300 9.29 -25.35 9.50
C GLY A 300 7.96 -25.92 9.98
N SER A 301 7.08 -25.11 10.58
CA SER A 301 5.74 -25.54 11.01
C SER A 301 4.65 -25.29 9.97
N ALA A 302 4.95 -24.57 8.88
CA ALA A 302 3.97 -24.33 7.83
C ALA A 302 3.71 -25.61 7.03
N ALA A 303 2.44 -25.88 6.71
CA ALA A 303 2.04 -27.01 5.89
C ALA A 303 2.73 -26.94 4.51
N GLY A 304 3.33 -28.06 4.11
CA GLY A 304 3.84 -28.23 2.75
C GLY A 304 2.70 -28.48 1.76
N ASN A 305 2.86 -27.98 0.53
CA ASN A 305 1.90 -28.16 -0.56
C ASN A 305 2.58 -28.51 -1.90
N GLY A 306 3.84 -28.96 -1.86
CA GLY A 306 4.62 -29.32 -3.05
C GLY A 306 5.31 -28.14 -3.78
N ASN A 307 4.97 -26.88 -3.45
CA ASN A 307 5.60 -25.72 -4.10
C ASN A 307 7.00 -25.37 -3.58
N VAL A 308 7.47 -26.06 -2.53
CA VAL A 308 8.81 -25.90 -1.94
C VAL A 308 9.40 -27.28 -1.72
N SER A 309 10.46 -27.60 -2.47
CA SER A 309 11.14 -28.90 -2.35
C SER A 309 12.08 -28.94 -1.14
N ALA A 310 12.44 -30.13 -0.68
CA ALA A 310 13.46 -30.28 0.37
C ALA A 310 14.83 -29.72 -0.10
N ARG A 311 15.15 -29.91 -1.39
CA ARG A 311 16.36 -29.38 -2.02
C ARG A 311 16.35 -27.86 -2.06
N GLU A 312 15.21 -27.24 -2.37
CA GLU A 312 15.08 -25.78 -2.38
C GLU A 312 15.44 -25.18 -1.01
N LYS A 313 15.01 -25.80 0.10
CA LYS A 313 15.34 -25.35 1.45
C LYS A 313 16.84 -25.44 1.77
N VAL A 314 17.56 -26.38 1.15
CA VAL A 314 19.02 -26.48 1.28
C VAL A 314 19.68 -25.35 0.49
N LEU A 315 19.35 -25.22 -0.80
CA LEU A 315 19.91 -24.20 -1.69
C LEU A 315 19.60 -22.77 -1.21
N TRP A 316 18.40 -22.55 -0.65
CA TRP A 316 18.05 -21.26 -0.06
C TRP A 316 18.94 -20.92 1.14
N ARG A 317 19.23 -21.89 2.02
CA ARG A 317 20.15 -21.68 3.16
C ARG A 317 21.57 -21.39 2.67
N GLU A 318 22.06 -22.16 1.71
CA GLU A 318 23.38 -21.92 1.08
C GLU A 318 23.46 -20.53 0.45
N HIS A 319 22.40 -20.09 -0.23
CA HIS A 319 22.30 -18.73 -0.76
C HIS A 319 22.33 -17.66 0.35
N GLN A 320 21.57 -17.84 1.45
CA GLN A 320 21.60 -16.90 2.57
C GLN A 320 22.98 -16.85 3.26
N ASP A 321 23.64 -18.00 3.40
CA ASP A 321 24.98 -18.10 3.99
C ASP A 321 26.04 -17.41 3.09
N ALA A 322 25.99 -17.65 1.77
CA ALA A 322 26.87 -16.98 0.81
C ALA A 322 26.67 -15.45 0.79
N LYS A 323 25.41 -15.00 0.89
CA LYS A 323 25.06 -13.57 1.00
C LYS A 323 25.59 -12.95 2.28
N ALA A 324 25.51 -13.67 3.41
CA ALA A 324 26.09 -13.24 4.68
C ALA A 324 27.63 -13.19 4.64
N GLU A 325 28.27 -14.16 3.96
CA GLU A 325 29.71 -14.14 3.70
C GLU A 325 30.10 -12.91 2.89
N ARG A 326 29.44 -12.63 1.76
CA ARG A 326 29.73 -11.43 0.95
C ARG A 326 29.59 -10.16 1.77
N ALA A 327 28.52 -10.00 2.54
CA ALA A 327 28.31 -8.82 3.38
C ALA A 327 29.44 -8.64 4.41
N THR A 328 29.98 -9.74 4.93
CA THR A 328 31.14 -9.72 5.82
C THR A 328 32.41 -9.28 5.08
N ARG A 329 32.67 -9.83 3.88
CA ARG A 329 33.82 -9.42 3.04
C ARG A 329 33.75 -7.97 2.59
N GLU A 330 32.55 -7.44 2.32
CA GLU A 330 32.37 -6.02 1.97
C GLU A 330 32.71 -5.10 3.15
N ARG A 331 32.35 -5.47 4.38
CA ARG A 331 32.74 -4.75 5.60
C ARG A 331 34.26 -4.79 5.82
N GLU A 332 34.87 -5.98 5.77
CA GLU A 332 36.32 -6.15 5.91
C GLU A 332 37.08 -5.28 4.89
N ARG A 333 36.68 -5.30 3.61
CA ARG A 333 37.27 -4.45 2.58
C ARG A 333 37.08 -2.95 2.88
N GLY A 334 35.89 -2.56 3.36
CA GLY A 334 35.60 -1.18 3.76
C GLY A 334 36.53 -0.70 4.87
N GLU A 335 36.67 -1.50 5.93
CA GLU A 335 37.57 -1.22 7.05
C GLU A 335 39.04 -1.13 6.62
N MET A 336 39.50 -2.02 5.73
CA MET A 336 40.86 -1.97 5.17
C MET A 336 41.09 -0.71 4.34
N ARG A 337 40.12 -0.32 3.50
CA ARG A 337 40.19 0.92 2.72
C ARG A 337 40.28 2.14 3.63
N ASP A 338 39.48 2.17 4.69
CA ASP A 338 39.46 3.29 5.63
C ASP A 338 40.74 3.33 6.49
N ARG A 339 41.32 2.17 6.85
CA ARG A 339 42.65 2.07 7.49
C ARG A 339 43.75 2.59 6.58
N LEU A 340 43.76 2.21 5.30
CA LEU A 340 44.73 2.71 4.32
C LEU A 340 44.63 4.22 4.15
N ALA A 341 43.41 4.77 4.07
CA ALA A 341 43.20 6.20 3.95
C ALA A 341 43.74 6.99 5.17
N ARG A 342 43.56 6.47 6.39
CA ARG A 342 44.05 7.11 7.63
C ARG A 342 45.56 7.02 7.83
N ASN A 343 46.21 5.96 7.31
CA ASN A 343 47.64 5.69 7.52
C ASN A 343 48.54 6.15 6.35
N ARG A 344 48.02 6.98 5.42
CA ARG A 344 48.78 7.48 4.27
C ARG A 344 50.02 8.29 4.65
N GLU A 345 50.07 8.84 5.85
CA GLU A 345 51.14 9.78 6.27
C GLU A 345 52.02 9.26 7.44
N SER A 346 51.74 8.10 8.03
CA SER A 346 52.41 7.67 9.28
C SER A 346 52.70 6.16 9.45
N GLY A 347 52.53 5.32 8.42
CA GLY A 347 52.68 3.86 8.52
C GLY A 347 53.47 3.18 7.40
N ASN A 348 53.35 1.85 7.30
CA ASN A 348 53.86 1.02 6.18
C ASN A 348 52.76 0.82 5.11
N PRO A 349 52.61 1.75 4.14
CA PRO A 349 51.52 1.72 3.17
C PRO A 349 51.56 0.49 2.25
N ALA A 350 52.73 -0.11 2.01
CA ALA A 350 52.87 -1.26 1.13
C ALA A 350 52.13 -2.50 1.67
N GLN A 351 52.23 -2.75 2.98
CA GLN A 351 51.51 -3.85 3.62
C GLN A 351 50.00 -3.66 3.56
N LEU A 352 49.49 -2.45 3.83
CA LEU A 352 48.06 -2.15 3.78
C LEU A 352 47.49 -2.23 2.35
N VAL A 353 48.29 -1.89 1.33
CA VAL A 353 47.93 -2.08 -0.07
C VAL A 353 47.81 -3.57 -0.40
N SER A 354 48.74 -4.40 0.07
CA SER A 354 48.67 -5.86 -0.09
C SER A 354 47.45 -6.46 0.61
N GLU A 355 47.20 -6.08 1.87
CA GLU A 355 46.03 -6.55 2.64
C GLU A 355 44.70 -6.17 1.96
N LEU A 356 44.63 -4.96 1.38
CA LEU A 356 43.46 -4.52 0.60
C LEU A 356 43.30 -5.30 -0.70
N ALA A 357 44.40 -5.64 -1.38
CA ALA A 357 44.37 -6.50 -2.57
C ALA A 357 43.83 -7.90 -2.23
N ASP A 358 44.29 -8.51 -1.14
CA ASP A 358 43.77 -9.80 -0.67
C ASP A 358 42.29 -9.72 -0.26
N ALA A 359 41.88 -8.63 0.39
CA ALA A 359 40.49 -8.40 0.74
C ALA A 359 39.60 -8.27 -0.52
N ASN A 360 40.10 -7.65 -1.59
CA ASN A 360 39.41 -7.59 -2.88
C ASN A 360 39.27 -8.98 -3.51
N VAL A 361 40.33 -9.80 -3.50
CA VAL A 361 40.27 -11.19 -4.01
C VAL A 361 39.24 -12.01 -3.24
N ARG A 362 39.23 -11.92 -1.91
CA ARG A 362 38.22 -12.60 -1.05
C ARG A 362 36.80 -12.11 -1.34
N LEU A 363 36.61 -10.80 -1.57
CA LEU A 363 35.30 -10.26 -1.92
C LEU A 363 34.81 -10.74 -3.29
N VAL A 364 35.68 -10.81 -4.29
CA VAL A 364 35.33 -11.35 -5.62
C VAL A 364 34.91 -12.82 -5.49
N ALA A 365 35.71 -13.65 -4.80
CA ALA A 365 35.34 -15.05 -4.59
C ALA A 365 34.01 -15.22 -3.83
N ALA A 366 33.72 -14.36 -2.83
CA ALA A 366 32.45 -14.38 -2.12
C ALA A 366 31.26 -13.96 -3.01
N ARG A 367 31.46 -13.00 -3.94
CA ARG A 367 30.45 -12.61 -4.93
C ARG A 367 30.16 -13.75 -5.90
N ASP A 368 31.18 -14.42 -6.38
CA ASP A 368 31.01 -15.56 -7.31
C ASP A 368 30.25 -16.70 -6.64
N ARG A 369 30.57 -17.02 -5.38
CA ARG A 369 29.82 -18.01 -4.58
C ARG A 369 28.37 -17.60 -4.38
N GLU A 370 28.08 -16.35 -4.02
CA GLU A 370 26.69 -15.88 -3.89
C GLU A 370 25.93 -15.98 -5.20
N ASN A 371 26.55 -15.61 -6.32
CA ASN A 371 25.93 -15.71 -7.64
C ASN A 371 25.60 -17.17 -8.00
N ILE A 372 26.55 -18.09 -7.80
CA ILE A 372 26.32 -19.53 -8.04
C ILE A 372 25.19 -20.05 -7.14
N ALA A 373 25.26 -19.80 -5.83
CA ALA A 373 24.24 -20.26 -4.88
C ALA A 373 22.85 -19.66 -5.21
N ARG A 374 22.80 -18.40 -5.65
CA ARG A 374 21.57 -17.75 -6.10
C ARG A 374 21.02 -18.41 -7.36
N GLU A 375 21.85 -18.65 -8.37
CA GLU A 375 21.43 -19.28 -9.63
C GLU A 375 20.91 -20.70 -9.41
N GLU A 376 21.56 -21.47 -8.53
CA GLU A 376 21.10 -22.82 -8.19
C GLU A 376 19.77 -22.79 -7.44
N TRP A 377 19.61 -21.88 -6.46
CA TRP A 377 18.34 -21.69 -5.77
C TRP A 377 17.23 -21.22 -6.72
N ASP A 378 17.51 -20.23 -7.58
CA ASP A 378 16.56 -19.71 -8.57
C ASP A 378 16.10 -20.82 -9.53
N ARG A 379 17.02 -21.69 -9.98
CA ARG A 379 16.70 -22.84 -10.84
C ARG A 379 15.76 -23.83 -10.14
N GLU A 380 16.03 -24.16 -8.88
CA GLU A 380 15.21 -25.09 -8.11
C GLU A 380 13.84 -24.51 -7.76
N ARG A 381 13.76 -23.21 -7.41
CA ARG A 381 12.50 -22.50 -7.19
C ARG A 381 11.63 -22.53 -8.45
N ASN A 382 12.21 -22.16 -9.59
CA ASN A 382 11.48 -22.04 -10.85
C ASN A 382 11.01 -23.40 -11.36
N LEU A 383 11.75 -24.48 -11.07
CA LEU A 383 11.32 -25.84 -11.38
C LEU A 383 10.02 -26.23 -10.66
N HIS A 384 9.79 -25.71 -9.45
CA HIS A 384 8.62 -26.00 -8.62
C HIS A 384 7.56 -24.90 -8.67
N GLU A 385 7.67 -23.98 -9.63
CA GLU A 385 6.66 -22.98 -9.88
C GLU A 385 5.54 -23.53 -10.77
N PRO A 386 4.27 -23.52 -10.32
CA PRO A 386 3.16 -23.96 -11.15
C PRO A 386 2.98 -23.06 -12.38
N VAL A 387 2.93 -23.67 -13.57
CA VAL A 387 2.76 -22.98 -14.86
C VAL A 387 1.57 -22.00 -14.85
N LEU A 388 0.47 -22.36 -14.18
CA LEU A 388 -0.72 -21.53 -14.11
C LEU A 388 -0.50 -20.18 -13.41
N ILE A 389 0.22 -20.14 -12.28
CA ILE A 389 0.53 -18.86 -11.60
C ILE A 389 1.55 -18.05 -12.39
N CYS A 390 2.55 -18.69 -12.99
CA CYS A 390 3.52 -18.04 -13.86
C CYS A 390 2.81 -17.31 -15.02
N LYS A 391 1.92 -17.99 -15.74
CA LYS A 391 1.11 -17.39 -16.81
C LYS A 391 0.23 -16.24 -16.30
N LEU A 392 -0.44 -16.40 -15.17
CA LEU A 392 -1.27 -15.35 -14.60
C LEU A 392 -0.43 -14.11 -14.23
N ARG A 393 0.70 -14.30 -13.56
CA ARG A 393 1.61 -13.21 -13.17
C ARG A 393 2.13 -12.45 -14.38
N ASP A 394 2.63 -13.16 -15.39
CA ASP A 394 3.15 -12.56 -16.62
C ASP A 394 2.11 -11.67 -17.30
N ARG A 395 0.83 -12.04 -17.22
CA ARG A 395 -0.25 -11.25 -17.77
C ARG A 395 -0.60 -10.04 -16.90
N LEU A 396 -0.71 -10.24 -15.59
CA LEU A 396 -1.02 -9.18 -14.64
C LEU A 396 0.04 -8.06 -14.64
N VAL A 397 1.33 -8.39 -14.76
CA VAL A 397 2.41 -7.38 -14.82
C VAL A 397 2.28 -6.45 -16.03
N ARG A 398 1.65 -6.93 -17.11
CA ARG A 398 1.42 -6.13 -18.33
C ARG A 398 0.08 -5.40 -18.32
N ASN A 399 -0.78 -5.67 -17.35
CA ASN A 399 -2.10 -5.03 -17.28
C ASN A 399 -1.94 -3.59 -16.78
N ALA A 400 -2.35 -2.61 -17.59
CA ALA A 400 -2.16 -1.19 -17.30
C ALA A 400 -2.86 -0.69 -16.01
N SER A 401 -3.85 -1.44 -15.52
CA SER A 401 -4.55 -1.13 -14.27
C SER A 401 -3.81 -1.64 -13.03
N VAL A 402 -2.84 -2.54 -13.17
CA VAL A 402 -2.07 -3.09 -12.04
C VAL A 402 -0.85 -2.19 -11.81
N LYS A 403 -0.59 -1.85 -10.54
CA LYS A 403 0.57 -1.07 -10.11
C LYS A 403 1.60 -1.92 -9.39
N GLN A 404 1.16 -2.93 -8.64
CA GLN A 404 2.03 -3.74 -7.79
C GLN A 404 1.47 -5.15 -7.72
N LEU A 405 2.39 -6.12 -7.72
CA LEU A 405 2.09 -7.55 -7.75
C LEU A 405 3.05 -8.30 -6.83
N PHE A 406 2.54 -8.88 -5.75
CA PHE A 406 3.35 -9.65 -4.81
C PHE A 406 2.80 -11.06 -4.67
N ASP A 407 3.67 -12.07 -4.76
CA ASP A 407 3.26 -13.46 -4.62
C ASP A 407 4.37 -14.32 -3.98
N PRO A 408 4.09 -15.61 -3.72
CA PRO A 408 5.03 -16.47 -3.01
C PRO A 408 6.35 -16.74 -3.74
N TRP A 409 6.44 -16.42 -5.03
CA TRP A 409 7.64 -16.59 -5.85
C TRP A 409 8.34 -15.26 -6.15
N TYR A 410 7.58 -14.19 -6.44
CA TYR A 410 8.13 -12.92 -6.87
C TYR A 410 7.45 -11.71 -6.23
N MET A 411 8.22 -10.62 -6.11
CA MET A 411 7.78 -9.33 -5.62
C MET A 411 8.03 -8.28 -6.71
N ASP A 412 6.97 -7.65 -7.19
CA ASP A 412 7.01 -6.51 -8.09
C ASP A 412 6.32 -5.31 -7.45
N ALA A 413 7.11 -4.35 -6.99
CA ALA A 413 6.59 -3.19 -6.26
C ALA A 413 6.00 -2.12 -7.19
N ASP A 414 6.34 -2.15 -8.48
CA ASP A 414 5.95 -1.18 -9.48
C ASP A 414 5.97 -1.81 -10.89
N THR A 415 4.86 -2.40 -11.31
CA THR A 415 4.74 -3.05 -12.62
C THR A 415 4.87 -2.08 -13.81
N THR A 416 5.02 -0.77 -13.55
CA THR A 416 5.13 0.29 -14.56
C THR A 416 6.56 0.80 -14.78
N ASP A 417 7.51 0.41 -13.94
CA ASP A 417 8.90 0.91 -13.99
C ASP A 417 9.82 0.12 -14.94
N GLN A 418 9.30 -0.95 -15.57
CA GLN A 418 10.03 -1.86 -16.46
C GLN A 418 11.17 -2.63 -15.79
N ILE A 419 11.25 -2.61 -14.46
CA ILE A 419 12.20 -3.39 -13.69
C ILE A 419 11.61 -4.79 -13.50
N ALA A 420 12.43 -5.81 -13.72
CA ALA A 420 11.99 -7.19 -13.55
C ALA A 420 11.61 -7.46 -12.06
N PRO A 421 10.56 -8.26 -11.81
CA PRO A 421 10.21 -8.70 -10.47
C PRO A 421 11.40 -9.37 -9.77
N VAL A 422 11.55 -9.13 -8.47
CA VAL A 422 12.60 -9.77 -7.66
C VAL A 422 12.05 -11.02 -6.99
N ALA A 423 12.90 -12.00 -6.75
CA ALA A 423 12.52 -13.20 -6.02
C ALA A 423 11.98 -12.88 -4.61
N ASN A 424 10.90 -13.55 -4.21
CA ASN A 424 10.44 -13.55 -2.83
C ASN A 424 11.33 -14.48 -1.99
N GLU A 425 12.40 -13.91 -1.44
CA GLU A 425 13.37 -14.60 -0.57
C GLU A 425 12.83 -14.88 0.84
N GLN A 426 11.66 -14.34 1.21
CA GLN A 426 11.08 -14.44 2.56
C GLN A 426 12.01 -13.92 3.68
N ARG A 427 12.77 -12.85 3.37
CA ARG A 427 13.78 -12.29 4.27
C ARG A 427 13.17 -11.86 5.60
N ARG A 428 13.84 -12.20 6.71
CA ARG A 428 13.41 -11.79 8.06
C ARG A 428 13.33 -10.27 8.21
N THR A 429 14.20 -9.54 7.52
CA THR A 429 14.27 -8.07 7.50
C THR A 429 13.25 -7.42 6.58
N ASN A 430 12.56 -8.19 5.73
CA ASN A 430 11.52 -7.68 4.84
C ASN A 430 10.15 -8.30 5.20
N PRO A 431 9.35 -7.61 6.05
CA PRO A 431 8.02 -8.08 6.42
C PRO A 431 7.09 -8.32 5.22
N ASN A 432 7.24 -7.56 4.12
CA ASN A 432 6.38 -7.71 2.95
C ASN A 432 6.61 -9.06 2.26
N GLU A 433 7.84 -9.55 2.15
CA GLU A 433 8.11 -10.87 1.54
C GLU A 433 7.44 -12.00 2.32
N ARG A 434 7.55 -11.95 3.66
CA ARG A 434 6.93 -12.93 4.54
C ARG A 434 5.41 -12.82 4.57
N LEU A 435 4.87 -11.61 4.42
CA LEU A 435 3.43 -11.39 4.34
C LEU A 435 2.84 -12.05 3.10
N HIS A 436 3.51 -11.92 1.95
CA HIS A 436 3.02 -12.40 0.65
C HIS A 436 3.58 -13.78 0.27
N ASN A 437 3.99 -14.60 1.24
CA ASN A 437 4.51 -15.95 0.97
C ASN A 437 3.40 -17.00 0.80
N ASN A 438 2.13 -16.61 0.91
CA ASN A 438 0.99 -17.52 0.89
C ASN A 438 -0.26 -17.01 0.13
N HIS A 439 -0.10 -15.98 -0.69
CA HIS A 439 -1.15 -15.47 -1.57
C HIS A 439 -0.55 -14.61 -2.68
N LEU A 440 -1.29 -14.43 -3.77
CA LEU A 440 -1.04 -13.38 -4.75
C LEU A 440 -1.82 -12.13 -4.32
N HIS A 441 -1.10 -11.02 -4.14
CA HIS A 441 -1.62 -9.69 -3.87
C HIS A 441 -1.50 -8.82 -5.12
N ILE A 442 -2.63 -8.23 -5.51
CA ILE A 442 -2.75 -7.30 -6.63
C ILE A 442 -3.11 -5.94 -6.06
N THR A 443 -2.32 -4.92 -6.37
CA THR A 443 -2.70 -3.51 -6.12
C THR A 443 -2.93 -2.80 -7.44
N VAL A 444 -4.11 -2.18 -7.60
CA VAL A 444 -4.42 -1.39 -8.79
C VAL A 444 -3.90 0.04 -8.70
N ARG A 445 -3.68 0.63 -9.88
CA ARG A 445 -3.23 2.01 -10.06
C ARG A 445 -4.43 2.95 -9.96
N GLU A 446 -4.44 3.78 -8.92
CA GLU A 446 -5.38 4.90 -8.78
C GLU A 446 -4.64 6.15 -8.25
N PRO A 447 -4.06 6.97 -9.14
CA PRO A 447 -3.18 8.08 -8.75
C PRO A 447 -3.91 9.19 -7.99
N LYS A 448 -5.24 9.26 -8.07
CA LYS A 448 -6.04 10.20 -7.28
C LYS A 448 -6.27 9.69 -5.85
N ILE A 449 -5.75 8.51 -5.47
CA ILE A 449 -5.76 7.97 -4.11
C ILE A 449 -4.34 7.67 -3.58
N LEU A 450 -3.48 6.91 -4.29
CA LEU A 450 -2.11 6.53 -3.83
C LEU A 450 -0.98 6.85 -4.83
#